data_AF-A0A4Q3EXU5-F1
#
_entry.id   AF-A0A4Q3EXU5-F1
#
_cell.length_a   1.000
_cell.length_b   1.000
_cell.length_c   1.000
_cell.angle_alpha   90.00
_cell.angle_beta   90.00
_cell.angle_gamma   90.00
#
_symmetry.space_group_name_H-M   'P 1'
#
loop_
_entity.id
_entity.type
_entity.pdbx_description
1 polymer ?
#
loop_
_entity_poly.entity_id
_entity_poly.type
_entity_poly.pdbx_seq_one_letter_code
_entity_poly.pdbx_strand_id
1 'polypeptide(L)'
;MKITKFGLSQIGNQTPLWAKWIFRIIFLLTTVTISWLAATNIVSDAQKYEITLFLKVVVDPIAYGLSKLFGIEETSLYNFQKGGK
;
A
#
# COMPACT_ATOMS: atom_id res chain seq x y z
N MET A 1 20.58 -5.87 15.66
CA MET A 1 19.93 -4.65 15.13
C MET A 1 19.53 -4.92 13.69
N LYS A 2 18.22 -4.96 13.38
CA LYS A 2 17.75 -5.11 12.00
C LYS A 2 17.97 -3.76 11.30
N ILE A 3 18.92 -3.72 10.36
CA ILE A 3 19.23 -2.50 9.61
C ILE A 3 18.09 -2.30 8.61
N THR A 4 17.07 -1.54 9.00
CA THR A 4 16.00 -1.15 8.10
C THR A 4 16.55 -0.09 7.14
N LYS A 5 16.83 -0.49 5.89
CA LYS A 5 17.27 0.44 4.85
C LYS A 5 16.04 1.10 4.26
N PHE A 6 15.85 2.39 4.46
CA PHE A 6 14.80 3.16 3.79
C PHE A 6 15.39 3.86 2.55
N GLY A 7 14.64 3.95 1.45
CA GLY A 7 15.05 4.77 0.30
C GLY A 7 14.63 4.24 -1.07
N LEU A 8 14.91 5.03 -2.12
CA LEU A 8 14.61 4.71 -3.52
C LEU A 8 15.31 3.43 -4.01
N SER A 9 16.39 3.03 -3.35
CA SER A 9 17.12 1.77 -3.61
C SER A 9 16.33 0.51 -3.26
N GLN A 10 15.18 0.64 -2.59
CA GLN A 10 14.32 -0.47 -2.17
C GLN A 10 13.10 -0.68 -3.07
N ILE A 11 12.87 0.18 -4.07
CA ILE A 11 11.70 0.09 -4.97
C ILE A 11 11.69 -1.23 -5.78
N GLY A 12 12.87 -1.75 -6.12
CA GLY A 12 13.02 -3.05 -6.78
C GLY A 12 13.00 -4.25 -5.84
N ASN A 13 13.06 -4.04 -4.53
CA ASN A 13 13.02 -5.12 -3.55
C ASN A 13 11.57 -5.54 -3.27
N GLN A 14 11.42 -6.79 -2.84
CA GLN A 14 10.12 -7.28 -2.44
C GLN A 14 9.60 -6.50 -1.22
N THR A 15 8.37 -6.03 -1.34
CA THR A 15 7.67 -5.29 -0.29
C THR A 15 7.36 -6.20 0.89
N PRO A 16 7.68 -5.82 2.15
CA PRO A 16 7.42 -6.67 3.30
C PRO A 16 5.91 -6.94 3.47
N LEU A 17 5.59 -8.12 3.99
CA LEU A 17 4.21 -8.59 4.14
C LEU A 17 3.34 -7.61 4.95
N TRP A 18 3.86 -7.04 6.03
CA TRP A 18 3.11 -6.09 6.87
C TRP A 18 2.71 -4.82 6.09
N ALA A 19 3.58 -4.28 5.24
CA ALA A 19 3.28 -3.10 4.42
C ALA A 19 2.25 -3.43 3.33
N LYS A 20 2.30 -4.64 2.75
CA LYS A 20 1.26 -5.15 1.83
C LYS A 20 -0.12 -5.22 2.51
N TRP A 21 -0.17 -5.67 3.77
CA TRP A 21 -1.41 -5.74 4.54
C TRP A 21 -1.98 -4.37 4.86
N ILE A 22 -1.15 -3.41 5.26
CA ILE A 22 -1.60 -2.02 5.50
C ILE A 22 -2.18 -1.41 4.23
N PHE A 23 -1.50 -1.58 3.09
CA PHE A 23 -2.03 -1.11 1.80
C PHE A 23 -3.40 -1.73 1.49
N ARG A 24 -3.56 -3.04 1.69
CA ARG A 24 -4.85 -3.72 1.48
C ARG A 24 -5.95 -3.18 2.38
N ILE A 25 -5.66 -2.89 3.65
CA ILE A 25 -6.64 -2.33 4.58
C ILE A 25 -7.07 -0.93 4.14
N ILE A 26 -6.10 -0.06 3.78
CA ILE A 26 -6.39 1.29 3.28
C ILE A 26 -7.24 1.21 2.01
N PHE A 27 -6.84 0.37 1.06
CA PHE A 27 -7.58 0.18 -0.20
C PHE A 27 -9.02 -0.32 0.01
N LEU A 28 -9.22 -1.24 0.97
CA LEU A 28 -10.56 -1.70 1.32
C LEU A 28 -11.38 -0.58 1.96
N LEU A 29 -10.79 0.20 2.87
CA LEU A 29 -11.46 1.34 3.51
C LEU A 29 -11.85 2.41 2.48
N THR A 30 -10.95 2.78 1.56
CA THR A 30 -11.27 3.77 0.51
C THR A 30 -12.40 3.27 -0.38
N THR A 31 -12.42 1.97 -0.70
CA THR A 31 -13.47 1.35 -1.52
C THR A 31 -14.82 1.31 -0.80
N VAL A 32 -14.86 0.98 0.49
CA VAL A 32 -16.09 1.02 1.30
C VAL A 32 -16.63 2.44 1.41
N THR A 33 -15.76 3.43 1.66
CA THR A 33 -16.14 4.84 1.75
C THR A 33 -16.72 5.36 0.43
N ILE A 34 -16.11 5.02 -0.72
CA ILE A 34 -16.63 5.39 -2.04
C ILE A 34 -17.98 4.72 -2.30
N SER A 35 -18.13 3.44 -1.94
CA SER A 35 -19.39 2.71 -2.12
C SER A 35 -20.51 3.33 -1.29
N TRP A 36 -20.21 3.72 -0.05
CA TRP A 36 -21.14 4.45 0.81
C TRP A 36 -21.48 5.84 0.25
N LEU A 37 -20.47 6.56 -0.24
CA LEU A 37 -20.64 7.88 -0.85
C LEU A 37 -21.49 7.82 -2.13
N ALA A 38 -21.35 6.75 -2.92
CA ALA A 38 -22.17 6.51 -4.10
C ALA A 38 -23.63 6.19 -3.75
N ALA A 39 -23.86 5.49 -2.64
CA ALA A 39 -25.20 5.10 -2.19
C ALA A 39 -25.97 6.24 -1.49
N THR A 40 -25.27 7.22 -0.91
CA THR A 40 -25.92 8.34 -0.22
C THR A 40 -26.39 9.43 -1.19
N ASN A 41 -27.54 10.04 -0.90
CA ASN A 41 -28.04 11.22 -1.63
C ASN A 41 -27.76 12.53 -0.88
N ILE A 42 -27.02 12.47 0.23
CA ILE A 42 -26.71 13.63 1.08
C ILE A 42 -25.73 14.58 0.38
N VAL A 43 -24.90 14.07 -0.53
CA VAL A 43 -23.83 14.81 -1.21
C VAL A 43 -24.22 15.03 -2.67
N SER A 44 -23.91 16.20 -3.23
CA SER A 44 -24.16 16.49 -4.64
C SER A 44 -23.28 15.61 -5.55
N ASP A 45 -23.77 15.27 -6.74
CA ASP A 45 -23.06 14.33 -7.63
C ASP A 45 -21.69 14.87 -8.08
N ALA A 46 -21.53 16.19 -8.21
CA ALA A 46 -20.24 16.82 -8.48
C ALA A 46 -19.22 16.56 -7.36
N GLN A 47 -19.64 16.72 -6.11
CA GLN A 47 -18.78 16.47 -4.94
C GLN A 47 -18.48 14.97 -4.77
N LYS A 48 -19.43 14.07 -5.07
CA LYS A 48 -19.17 12.62 -5.06
C LYS A 48 -18.08 12.25 -6.04
N TYR A 49 -18.11 12.84 -7.24
CA TYR A 49 -17.10 12.63 -8.27
C TYR A 49 -15.72 13.12 -7.81
N GLU A 50 -15.63 14.35 -7.30
CA GLU A 50 -14.36 14.92 -6.82
C GLU A 50 -13.75 14.11 -5.68
N ILE A 51 -14.56 13.71 -4.68
CA ILE A 51 -14.09 12.92 -3.54
C ILE A 51 -13.64 11.53 -3.99
N THR A 52 -14.40 10.88 -4.88
CA THR A 52 -14.04 9.57 -5.44
C THR A 52 -12.74 9.65 -6.22
N LEU A 53 -12.59 10.68 -7.06
CA LEU A 53 -11.39 10.93 -7.84
C LEU A 53 -10.19 11.14 -6.91
N PHE A 54 -10.33 11.98 -5.87
CA PHE A 54 -9.27 12.22 -4.90
C PHE A 54 -8.84 10.93 -4.17
N LEU A 55 -9.80 10.14 -3.67
CA LEU A 55 -9.52 8.88 -2.98
C LEU A 55 -8.81 7.87 -3.89
N LYS A 56 -9.27 7.69 -5.13
CA LYS A 56 -8.71 6.69 -6.05
C LYS A 56 -7.43 7.12 -6.75
N VAL A 57 -7.28 8.39 -7.07
CA VAL A 57 -6.15 8.90 -7.87
C VAL A 57 -5.01 9.41 -7.00
N VAL A 58 -5.31 9.94 -5.80
CA VAL A 58 -4.28 10.49 -4.91
C VAL A 58 -3.98 9.51 -3.79
N VAL A 59 -4.98 9.09 -3.02
CA VAL A 59 -4.76 8.31 -1.80
C VAL A 59 -4.27 6.89 -2.10
N ASP A 60 -4.93 6.16 -3.00
CA ASP A 60 -4.55 4.78 -3.32
C ASP A 60 -3.12 4.68 -3.92
N PRO A 61 -2.69 5.52 -4.89
CA PRO A 61 -1.32 5.47 -5.42
C PRO A 61 -0.25 5.92 -4.42
N ILE A 62 -0.55 6.90 -3.55
CA ILE A 62 0.37 7.28 -2.47
C ILE A 62 0.52 6.13 -1.48
N ALA A 63 -0.57 5.49 -1.07
CA ALA A 63 -0.52 4.33 -0.18
C ALA A 63 0.27 3.17 -0.81
N TYR A 64 0.09 2.94 -2.11
CA TYR A 64 0.87 1.95 -2.84
C TYR A 64 2.36 2.31 -2.93
N GLY A 65 2.67 3.56 -3.28
CA GLY A 65 4.04 4.07 -3.35
C GLY A 65 4.75 3.98 -2.01
N LEU A 66 4.08 4.39 -0.92
CA LEU A 66 4.57 4.23 0.44
C LEU A 66 4.81 2.76 0.77
N SER A 67 3.90 1.85 0.41
CA SER A 67 4.12 0.41 0.64
C SER A 67 5.42 -0.08 0.00
N LYS A 68 5.77 0.43 -1.20
CA LYS A 68 6.99 0.06 -1.94
C LYS A 68 8.28 0.60 -1.36
N LEU A 69 8.24 1.64 -0.54
CA LEU A 69 9.44 2.24 0.07
C LEU A 69 10.02 1.42 1.24
N PHE A 70 9.30 0.42 1.74
CA PHE A 70 9.67 -0.37 2.92
C PHE A 70 10.37 -1.71 2.60
N GLY A 71 10.95 -1.88 1.41
CA GLY A 71 11.44 -3.17 0.86
C GLY A 71 12.50 -3.96 1.65
N ILE A 72 12.12 -4.60 2.76
CA ILE A 72 12.99 -5.51 3.52
C ILE A 72 12.29 -6.86 3.68
N GLU A 73 12.76 -7.85 2.92
CA GLU A 73 12.46 -9.24 3.22
C GLU A 73 13.64 -9.89 3.94
N GLU A 74 13.39 -10.35 5.17
CA GLU A 74 14.33 -11.19 5.93
C GLU A 74 14.31 -12.66 5.46
N THR A 75 14.09 -12.92 4.17
CA THR A 75 13.98 -14.29 3.66
C THR A 75 15.28 -14.78 2.98
N SER A 76 16.31 -13.94 2.92
CA SER A 76 17.60 -14.30 2.27
C SER A 76 18.54 -15.13 3.17
N LEU A 77 18.45 -15.03 4.50
CA LEU A 77 19.42 -15.73 5.39
C LEU A 77 19.12 -17.22 5.61
N TYR A 78 17.93 -17.73 5.26
CA TYR A 78 17.60 -19.14 5.46
C TYR A 78 18.02 -20.03 4.27
N ASN A 79 18.08 -19.48 3.05
CA ASN A 79 18.44 -20.24 1.85
C ASN A 79 19.94 -20.24 1.53
N PHE A 80 20.74 -19.32 2.09
CA PHE A 80 22.20 -19.35 1.93
C PHE A 80 22.89 -20.36 2.87
N GLN A 81 22.29 -20.69 4.01
CA GLN A 81 22.82 -21.69 4.96
C GLN A 81 22.62 -23.15 4.49
N LYS A 82 21.77 -23.40 3.50
CA LYS A 82 21.46 -24.76 3.01
C LYS A 82 22.14 -25.15 1.70
N GLY A 83 22.88 -24.22 1.07
CA GLY A 83 23.53 -24.41 -0.23
C GLY A 83 25.06 -24.33 -0.21
N GLY A 84 25.69 -24.47 0.97
CA GLY A 84 27.14 -24.47 1.14
C GLY A 84 27.62 -25.76 1.79
N LYS A 85 27.47 -26.88 1.09
CA LYS A 85 28.31 -28.08 1.25
C LYS A 85 28.91 -28.41 -0.10
#